data_AF-A0A0H2QXG4-F1
#
_entry.id   AF-A0A0H2QXG4-F1
#
_cell.length_a   1.000
_cell.length_b   1.000
_cell.length_c   1.000
_cell.angle_alpha   90.00
_cell.angle_beta   90.00
_cell.angle_gamma   90.00
#
_symmetry.space_group_name_H-M   'P 1'
#
loop_
_entity.id
_entity.type
_entity.pdbx_description
1 polymer ?
#
loop_
_entity_poly.entity_id
_entity_poly.type
_entity_poly.pdbx_seq_one_letter_code
_entity_poly.pdbx_strand_id
1 'polypeptide(L)'
;MDVLVERHPFLYFQDGSIVIQVGNTLYKVFASILSDRSQVFQDCFSLPRPQAQGDGLDDENPVLLSDNDFDITNLFHFLFYMCARDHAINALDTMVQLTPVKRISLARACEVDYWLEPAFRDLLKGPLDLTLEEAKLIGITNFYLISRAKR
;
A
#
# COMPACT_ATOMS: atom_id res chain seq x y z
N MET A 1 4.25 18.40 34.79
CA MET A 1 3.17 18.47 33.80
C MET A 1 3.22 17.15 33.08
N ASP A 2 2.25 16.27 33.30
CA ASP A 2 2.13 15.05 32.51
C ASP A 2 1.87 15.48 31.08
N VAL A 3 2.84 15.20 30.20
CA VAL A 3 2.68 15.53 28.78
C VAL A 3 1.64 14.55 28.25
N LEU A 4 0.48 15.06 27.85
CA LEU A 4 -0.60 14.21 27.37
C LEU A 4 -0.12 13.47 26.11
N VAL A 5 -0.16 12.15 26.17
CA VAL A 5 0.13 11.29 25.02
C VAL A 5 -1.20 10.96 24.35
N GLU A 6 -1.28 11.17 23.04
CA GLU A 6 -2.50 11.01 22.26
C GLU A 6 -2.37 9.88 21.24
N ARG A 7 -3.47 9.18 20.95
CA ARG A 7 -3.50 8.11 19.95
C ARG A 7 -3.57 8.70 18.54
N HIS A 8 -2.74 8.21 17.63
CA HIS A 8 -2.77 8.65 16.24
C HIS A 8 -4.12 8.29 15.59
N PRO A 9 -4.81 9.21 14.90
CA PRO A 9 -6.18 9.01 14.42
C PRO A 9 -6.34 7.90 13.37
N PHE A 10 -5.28 7.60 12.61
CA PHE A 10 -5.32 6.62 11.51
C PHE A 10 -4.37 5.42 11.68
N LEU A 11 -3.44 5.48 12.63
CA LEU A 11 -2.37 4.49 12.82
C LEU A 11 -2.42 3.92 14.24
N TYR A 12 -3.65 3.76 14.72
CA TYR A 12 -3.95 3.16 16.01
C TYR A 12 -5.04 2.09 15.78
N PHE A 13 -4.59 0.88 15.46
CA PHE A 13 -5.43 -0.27 15.14
C PHE A 13 -5.79 -1.04 16.40
N GLN A 14 -7.06 -1.42 16.57
CA GLN A 14 -7.50 -2.17 17.75
C GLN A 14 -6.76 -3.51 17.89
N ASP A 15 -6.48 -4.15 16.75
CA ASP A 15 -5.80 -5.43 16.57
C ASP A 15 -4.30 -5.30 16.27
N GLY A 16 -3.73 -4.10 16.36
CA GLY A 16 -2.28 -3.89 16.18
C GLY A 16 -1.45 -4.71 17.17
N SER A 17 -0.31 -5.21 16.72
CA SER A 17 0.56 -6.11 17.49
C SER A 17 1.65 -5.42 18.28
N ILE A 18 1.87 -4.12 18.06
CA ILE A 18 2.87 -3.34 18.78
C ILE A 18 2.40 -1.90 18.99
N VAL A 19 2.64 -1.38 20.19
CA VAL A 19 2.45 0.02 20.54
C VAL A 19 3.80 0.72 20.54
N ILE A 20 3.89 1.80 19.77
CA ILE A 20 5.09 2.63 19.60
C ILE A 20 4.71 4.06 19.97
N GLN A 21 5.53 4.72 20.78
CA GLN A 21 5.37 6.14 21.09
C GLN A 21 6.50 6.93 20.45
N VAL A 22 6.13 8.01 19.75
CA VAL A 22 7.06 9.01 19.24
C VAL A 22 6.60 10.37 19.74
N GLY A 23 7.45 11.05 20.51
CA GLY A 23 7.06 12.29 21.20
C GLY A 23 5.79 12.09 22.04
N ASN A 24 4.71 12.74 21.61
CA ASN A 24 3.41 12.74 22.28
C ASN A 24 2.34 11.89 21.57
N THR A 25 2.74 11.06 20.62
CA THR A 25 1.80 10.28 19.81
C THR A 25 2.04 8.79 19.96
N LEU A 26 0.96 8.05 20.23
CA LEU A 26 0.91 6.60 20.25
C LEU A 26 0.43 6.06 18.92
N TYR A 27 1.19 5.11 18.41
CA TYR A 27 0.91 4.32 17.22
C TYR A 27 0.71 2.88 17.67
N LYS A 28 -0.48 2.33 17.40
CA LYS A 28 -0.73 0.89 17.61
C LYS A 28 -0.83 0.24 16.24
N VAL A 29 0.21 -0.47 15.83
CA VAL A 29 0.42 -0.90 14.44
C VAL A 29 0.84 -2.37 14.37
N PHE A 30 0.96 -2.92 13.16
CA PHE A 30 1.40 -4.30 12.96
C PHE A 30 2.91 -4.37 12.77
N ALA A 31 3.61 -4.99 13.72
CA ALA A 31 5.06 -5.19 13.65
C ALA A 31 5.50 -5.93 12.39
N SER A 32 4.67 -6.86 11.88
CA SER A 32 4.94 -7.59 10.62
C SER A 32 5.07 -6.65 9.43
N ILE A 33 4.16 -5.68 9.27
CA ILE A 33 4.21 -4.71 8.16
C ILE A 33 5.47 -3.85 8.23
N LEU A 34 5.85 -3.42 9.44
CA LEU A 34 7.09 -2.67 9.65
C LEU A 34 8.32 -3.51 9.33
N SER A 35 8.39 -4.76 9.82
CA SER A 35 9.52 -5.68 9.58
C SER A 35 9.66 -6.08 8.12
N ASP A 36 8.56 -6.39 7.44
CA ASP A 36 8.56 -6.82 6.03
C ASP A 36 9.08 -5.72 5.08
N ARG A 37 8.94 -4.46 5.49
CA ARG A 37 9.23 -3.28 4.66
C ARG A 37 10.43 -2.46 5.15
N SER A 38 11.01 -2.80 6.29
CA SER A 38 12.15 -2.09 6.87
C SER A 38 13.08 -3.04 7.61
N GLN A 39 14.30 -3.18 7.10
CA GLN A 39 15.35 -3.98 7.75
C GLN A 39 15.63 -3.50 9.17
N VAL A 40 15.58 -2.18 9.39
CA VAL A 40 15.80 -1.59 10.72
C VAL A 40 14.75 -2.09 11.71
N PHE A 41 13.47 -2.10 11.33
CA PHE A 41 12.41 -2.60 12.21
C PHE A 41 12.47 -4.12 12.38
N GLN A 42 12.83 -4.86 11.33
CA GLN A 42 13.08 -6.29 11.43
C GLN A 42 14.16 -6.60 12.47
N ASP A 43 15.29 -5.90 12.40
CA ASP A 43 16.40 -6.07 13.33
C ASP A 43 15.98 -5.64 14.75
N CYS A 44 15.35 -4.47 14.89
CA CYS A 44 14.88 -3.93 16.17
C CYS A 44 13.89 -4.85 16.90
N PHE A 45 13.06 -5.61 16.19
CA PHE A 45 12.10 -6.53 16.79
C PHE A 45 12.64 -7.96 16.99
N SER A 46 13.73 -8.31 16.29
CA SER A 46 14.40 -9.61 16.44
C SER A 46 15.35 -9.68 17.63
N LEU A 47 15.88 -8.53 18.06
CA LEU A 47 16.86 -8.44 19.14
C LEU A 47 16.20 -8.26 20.52
N PRO A 48 16.77 -8.82 21.60
CA PRO A 48 16.31 -8.53 22.96
C PRO A 48 16.45 -7.03 23.24
N ARG A 49 15.31 -6.34 23.44
CA ARG A 49 15.31 -4.91 23.72
C ARG A 49 15.69 -4.62 25.18
N PRO A 50 16.42 -3.54 25.48
CA PRO A 50 16.61 -3.09 26.85
C PRO A 50 15.25 -2.81 27.50
N GLN A 51 15.04 -3.28 28.74
CA GLN A 51 13.78 -3.07 29.49
C GLN A 51 13.37 -1.58 29.59
N ALA A 52 14.33 -0.65 29.47
CA ALA A 52 14.10 0.79 29.54
C ALA A 52 13.31 1.39 28.35
N GLN A 53 13.05 0.62 27.28
CA GLN A 53 12.35 1.10 26.09
C GLN A 53 10.86 0.72 26.02
N GLY A 54 10.34 -0.01 27.01
CA GLY A 54 8.99 -0.59 26.95
C GLY A 54 8.94 -1.84 26.07
N ASP A 55 7.97 -2.73 26.33
CA ASP A 55 7.80 -3.95 25.55
C ASP A 55 6.92 -3.76 24.31
N GLY A 56 6.11 -2.70 24.29
CA GLY A 56 5.18 -2.35 23.22
C GLY A 56 3.90 -3.17 23.22
N LEU A 57 3.55 -3.83 24.33
CA LEU A 57 2.35 -4.65 24.41
C LEU A 57 1.08 -3.83 24.67
N ASP A 58 1.21 -2.67 25.31
CA ASP A 58 0.12 -1.77 25.65
C ASP A 58 0.55 -0.29 25.67
N ASP A 59 -0.42 0.59 25.90
CA ASP A 59 -0.22 2.05 25.94
C ASP A 59 0.58 2.51 27.16
N GLU A 60 0.66 1.69 28.21
CA GLU A 60 1.39 2.02 29.45
C GLU A 60 2.88 1.67 29.31
N ASN A 61 3.22 0.70 28.44
CA ASN A 61 4.59 0.28 28.16
C ASN A 61 4.92 0.32 26.66
N PRO A 62 4.73 1.47 25.97
CA PRO A 62 4.97 1.57 24.54
C PRO A 62 6.47 1.51 24.23
N VAL A 63 6.80 1.10 23.01
CA VAL A 63 8.17 1.19 22.50
C VAL A 63 8.51 2.65 22.20
N LEU A 64 9.45 3.22 22.94
CA LEU A 64 9.84 4.62 22.76
C LEU A 64 10.83 4.78 21.60
N LEU A 65 10.47 5.57 20.59
CA LEU A 65 11.39 6.03 19.56
C LEU A 65 11.78 7.49 19.81
N SER A 66 13.07 7.78 19.77
CA SER A 66 13.62 9.12 19.99
C SER A 66 13.71 9.96 18.71
N ASP A 67 13.29 9.41 17.57
CA ASP A 67 13.33 10.06 16.28
C ASP A 67 12.31 11.20 16.15
N ASN A 68 12.44 11.99 15.09
CA ASN A 68 11.52 13.07 14.81
C ASN A 68 10.10 12.52 14.53
N ASP A 69 9.10 13.04 15.24
CA ASP A 69 7.70 12.60 15.13
C ASP A 69 7.13 12.75 13.71
N PHE A 70 7.43 13.86 13.02
CA PHE A 70 6.97 14.07 11.65
C PHE A 70 7.56 13.04 10.68
N ASP A 71 8.85 12.71 10.83
CA ASP A 71 9.51 11.73 9.98
C ASP A 71 8.97 10.32 10.21
N ILE A 72 8.78 9.92 11.47
CA ILE A 72 8.18 8.61 11.79
C ILE A 72 6.73 8.53 11.33
N THR A 73 5.93 9.58 11.54
CA THR A 73 4.54 9.65 11.06
C THR A 73 4.47 9.40 9.56
N ASN A 74 5.31 10.09 8.78
CA ASN A 74 5.33 9.94 7.33
C ASN A 74 5.87 8.57 6.90
N LEU A 75 6.90 8.06 7.59
CA LEU A 75 7.44 6.73 7.34
C LEU A 75 6.36 5.67 7.56
N PHE A 76 5.63 5.70 8.67
CA PHE A 76 4.56 4.75 8.93
C PHE A 76 3.46 4.85 7.87
N HIS A 77 2.96 6.05 7.57
CA HIS A 77 1.98 6.22 6.49
C HIS A 77 2.48 5.63 5.17
N PHE A 78 3.73 5.88 4.80
CA PHE A 78 4.33 5.33 3.59
C PHE A 78 4.37 3.80 3.59
N LEU A 79 4.90 3.17 4.65
CA LEU A 79 5.01 1.71 4.75
C LEU A 79 3.63 1.04 4.70
N PHE A 80 2.64 1.59 5.41
CA PHE A 80 1.28 1.09 5.44
C PHE A 80 0.55 1.27 4.09
N TYR A 81 0.71 2.43 3.46
CA TYR A 81 0.16 2.69 2.13
C TYR A 81 0.74 1.72 1.08
N MET A 82 2.06 1.53 1.08
CA MET A 82 2.72 0.61 0.15
C MET A 82 2.26 -0.84 0.36
N CYS A 83 2.10 -1.27 1.61
CA CYS A 83 1.57 -2.61 1.91
C CYS A 83 0.13 -2.79 1.40
N ALA A 84 -0.74 -1.82 1.67
CA ALA A 84 -2.13 -1.86 1.20
C ALA A 84 -2.22 -1.84 -0.34
N ARG A 85 -1.40 -1.00 -0.99
CA ARG A 85 -1.31 -0.89 -2.43
C ARG A 85 -0.89 -2.22 -3.07
N ASP A 86 0.18 -2.83 -2.58
CA ASP A 86 0.67 -4.09 -3.15
C ASP A 86 -0.33 -5.22 -2.95
N HIS A 87 -1.01 -5.27 -1.80
CA HIS A 87 -2.07 -6.23 -1.56
C HIS A 87 -3.24 -6.05 -2.53
N ALA A 88 -3.68 -4.80 -2.75
CA ALA A 88 -4.76 -4.50 -3.70
C ALA A 88 -4.37 -4.85 -5.14
N ILE A 89 -3.13 -4.56 -5.55
CA ILE A 89 -2.61 -4.92 -6.88
C ILE A 89 -2.59 -6.45 -7.06
N ASN A 90 -2.06 -7.19 -6.08
CA ASN A 90 -2.02 -8.65 -6.15
C ASN A 90 -3.43 -9.26 -6.17
N ALA A 91 -4.35 -8.72 -5.38
CA ALA A 91 -5.75 -9.15 -5.39
C ALA A 91 -6.40 -8.92 -6.76
N LEU A 92 -6.15 -7.76 -7.37
CA LEU A 92 -6.66 -7.46 -8.72
C LEU A 92 -6.01 -8.34 -9.80
N ASP A 93 -4.71 -8.65 -9.70
CA ASP A 93 -4.02 -9.51 -10.67
C ASP A 93 -4.57 -10.95 -10.68
N THR A 94 -5.00 -11.43 -9.51
CA THR A 94 -5.63 -12.76 -9.36
C THR A 94 -7.09 -12.80 -9.79
N MET A 95 -7.73 -11.66 -10.10
CA MET A 95 -9.12 -11.65 -10.56
C MET A 95 -9.25 -12.15 -12.01
N VAL A 96 -9.77 -13.37 -12.15
CA VAL A 96 -10.01 -14.06 -13.43
C VAL A 96 -10.95 -13.30 -14.40
N GLN A 97 -11.72 -12.32 -13.90
CA GLN A 97 -12.80 -11.65 -14.66
C GLN A 97 -12.43 -10.25 -15.20
N LEU A 98 -11.20 -9.79 -15.06
CA LEU A 98 -10.81 -8.49 -15.61
C LEU A 98 -10.67 -8.56 -17.14
N THR A 99 -11.59 -7.94 -17.86
CA THR A 99 -11.45 -7.75 -19.30
C THR A 99 -10.19 -6.92 -19.61
N PRO A 100 -9.56 -7.08 -20.79
CA PRO A 100 -8.37 -6.31 -21.15
C PRO A 100 -8.57 -4.80 -21.00
N VAL A 101 -9.76 -4.29 -21.33
CA VAL A 101 -10.13 -2.88 -21.16
C VAL A 101 -10.12 -2.43 -19.70
N LYS A 102 -10.76 -3.21 -18.82
CA LYS A 102 -10.78 -2.91 -17.38
C LYS A 102 -9.37 -2.97 -16.80
N ARG A 103 -8.56 -3.93 -17.25
CA ARG A 103 -7.15 -4.06 -16.85
C ARG A 103 -6.32 -2.84 -17.27
N ILE A 104 -6.49 -2.33 -18.49
CA ILE A 104 -5.84 -1.09 -18.95
C ILE A 104 -6.30 0.12 -18.12
N SER A 105 -7.60 0.25 -17.86
CA SER A 105 -8.15 1.35 -17.08
C SER A 105 -7.61 1.35 -15.65
N LEU A 106 -7.62 0.20 -14.98
CA LEU A 106 -7.11 0.05 -13.61
C LEU A 106 -5.60 0.23 -13.56
N ALA A 107 -4.86 -0.31 -14.52
CA ALA A 107 -3.41 -0.13 -14.62
C ALA A 107 -3.03 1.35 -14.64
N ARG A 108 -3.78 2.20 -15.34
CA ARG A 108 -3.54 3.65 -15.35
C ARG A 108 -3.96 4.32 -14.06
N ALA A 109 -5.17 4.03 -13.58
CA ALA A 109 -5.70 4.64 -12.37
C ALA A 109 -4.85 4.31 -11.13
N CYS A 110 -4.19 3.14 -11.12
CA CYS A 110 -3.35 2.67 -10.02
C CYS A 110 -1.85 2.78 -10.31
N GLU A 111 -1.43 3.31 -11.46
CA GLU A 111 -0.02 3.42 -11.89
C GLU A 111 0.74 2.07 -11.86
N VAL A 112 0.18 1.06 -12.54
CA VAL A 112 0.69 -0.32 -12.63
C VAL A 112 1.09 -0.64 -14.07
N ASP A 113 2.20 -0.08 -14.53
CA ASP A 113 2.58 -0.09 -15.95
C ASP A 113 2.76 -1.49 -16.55
N TYR A 114 3.25 -2.45 -15.77
CA TYR A 114 3.48 -3.82 -16.27
C TYR A 114 2.20 -4.56 -16.64
N TRP A 115 1.01 -4.07 -16.23
CA TRP A 115 -0.27 -4.59 -16.68
C TRP A 115 -0.68 -4.14 -18.08
N LEU A 116 -0.11 -3.03 -18.58
CA LEU A 116 -0.55 -2.42 -19.83
C LEU A 116 -0.22 -3.29 -21.04
N GLU A 117 1.03 -3.77 -21.14
CA GLU A 117 1.50 -4.54 -22.29
C GLU A 117 0.68 -5.84 -22.48
N PRO A 118 0.52 -6.71 -21.46
CA PRO A 118 -0.28 -7.93 -21.61
C PRO A 118 -1.74 -7.63 -21.96
N ALA A 119 -2.31 -6.58 -21.36
CA ALA A 119 -3.70 -6.21 -21.60
C ALA A 119 -3.92 -5.69 -23.03
N PHE A 120 -3.02 -4.85 -23.55
CA PHE A 120 -3.09 -4.43 -24.96
C PHE A 120 -2.88 -5.60 -25.92
N ARG A 121 -1.95 -6.51 -25.60
CA ARG A 121 -1.69 -7.73 -26.38
C ARG A 121 -2.94 -8.61 -26.47
N ASP A 122 -3.65 -8.82 -25.37
CA ASP A 122 -4.86 -9.65 -25.35
C ASP A 122 -6.02 -8.99 -26.10
N LEU A 123 -6.13 -7.67 -26.02
CA LEU A 123 -7.07 -6.90 -26.84
C LEU A 123 -6.77 -7.00 -28.34
N LEU A 124 -5.49 -7.09 -28.72
CA LEU A 124 -5.07 -7.31 -30.11
C LEU A 124 -5.32 -8.74 -30.61
N LYS A 125 -5.41 -9.74 -29.73
CA LYS A 125 -5.72 -11.14 -30.11
C LYS A 125 -7.22 -11.39 -30.32
N GLY A 126 -8.10 -10.73 -29.56
CA GLY A 126 -9.56 -10.92 -29.63
C GLY A 126 -10.28 -10.10 -30.72
N PRO A 127 -11.58 -10.33 -31.00
CA PRO A 127 -12.37 -9.45 -31.86
C PRO A 127 -12.46 -8.03 -31.28
N LEU A 128 -12.39 -7.01 -32.14
CA LEU A 128 -12.45 -5.59 -31.72
C LEU A 128 -13.89 -5.09 -31.64
N ASP A 129 -14.69 -5.70 -30.75
CA ASP A 129 -16.07 -5.32 -30.48
C ASP A 129 -16.17 -4.52 -29.18
N LEU A 130 -15.54 -3.34 -29.17
CA LEU A 130 -15.57 -2.46 -28.00
C LEU A 130 -16.82 -1.58 -27.99
N THR A 131 -17.50 -1.52 -26.85
CA THR A 131 -18.54 -0.52 -26.62
C THR A 131 -17.96 0.88 -26.55
N LEU A 132 -18.79 1.91 -26.73
CA LEU A 132 -18.36 3.31 -26.60
C LEU A 132 -17.76 3.60 -25.21
N GLU A 133 -18.33 3.02 -24.16
CA GLU A 133 -17.82 3.20 -22.80
C GLU A 133 -16.45 2.55 -22.62
N GLU A 134 -16.23 1.37 -23.18
CA GLU A 134 -14.91 0.71 -23.18
C GLU A 134 -13.88 1.49 -24.00
N ALA A 135 -14.28 2.05 -25.14
CA ALA A 135 -13.41 2.90 -25.97
C ALA A 135 -12.99 4.18 -25.22
N LYS A 136 -13.88 4.77 -24.42
CA LYS A 136 -13.54 5.92 -23.54
C LYS A 136 -12.51 5.54 -22.49
N LEU A 137 -12.64 4.37 -21.85
CA LEU A 137 -11.73 3.90 -20.80
C LEU A 137 -10.30 3.71 -21.31
N ILE A 138 -10.11 3.19 -22.54
CA ILE A 138 -8.78 3.04 -23.13
C ILE A 138 -8.24 4.35 -23.73
N GLY A 139 -9.10 5.33 -23.99
CA GLY A 139 -8.75 6.61 -24.60
C GLY A 139 -8.61 6.57 -26.12
N ILE A 140 -8.99 7.67 -26.77
CA ILE A 140 -9.13 7.77 -28.24
C ILE A 140 -7.85 7.42 -29.01
N THR A 141 -6.69 7.85 -28.50
CA THR A 141 -5.39 7.57 -29.15
C THR A 141 -5.11 6.07 -29.20
N ASN A 142 -5.32 5.36 -28.11
CA ASN A 142 -5.06 3.92 -28.06
C ASN A 142 -6.10 3.16 -28.89
N PHE A 143 -7.37 3.56 -28.81
CA PHE A 143 -8.43 3.00 -29.65
C PHE A 143 -8.09 3.13 -31.14
N TYR A 144 -7.64 4.31 -31.58
CA TYR A 144 -7.21 4.54 -32.96
C TYR A 144 -6.04 3.64 -33.37
N LEU A 145 -5.01 3.54 -32.51
CA LEU A 145 -3.84 2.70 -32.78
C LEU A 145 -4.20 1.21 -32.87
N ILE A 146 -5.03 0.71 -31.96
CA ILE A 146 -5.51 -0.69 -31.96
C ILE A 146 -6.34 -0.97 -33.21
N SER A 147 -7.27 -0.07 -33.56
CA SER A 147 -8.11 -0.18 -34.76
C SER A 147 -7.29 -0.23 -36.04
N ARG A 148 -6.15 0.49 -36.08
CA ARG A 148 -5.24 0.48 -37.23
C ARG A 148 -4.38 -0.79 -37.28
N ALA A 149 -3.91 -1.27 -36.12
CA ALA A 149 -3.05 -2.45 -36.03
C ALA A 149 -3.76 -3.77 -36.39
N LYS A 150 -5.10 -3.80 -36.32
CA LYS A 150 -5.93 -4.96 -36.67
C LYS A 150 -6.42 -4.98 -38.13
N ARG A 151 -6.21 -3.90 -38.90
CA ARG A 151 -6.48 -3.88 -40.35
C ARG A 151 -5.33 -4.52 -41.11
#